data_AF-A0A7X7IM05-F1
#
_entry.id   AF-A0A7X7IM05-F1
#
_cell.length_a   1.000
_cell.length_b   1.000
_cell.length_c   1.000
_cell.angle_alpha   90.00
_cell.angle_beta   90.00
_cell.angle_gamma   90.00
#
_symmetry.space_group_name_H-M   'P 1'
#
loop_
_entity.id
_entity.type
_entity.pdbx_description
1 polymer ?
#
loop_
_entity_poly.entity_id
_entity_poly.type
_entity_poly.pdbx_seq_one_letter_code
_entity_poly.pdbx_strand_id
1 'polypeptide(L)'
;MADIQTIYQETIKFAAEKHGSQKVKGSKIPYVVHLSNITMEIFMAARKTHGFDLGYALQLALLHDTIEDTDTTRQEIEMVFGKDIADGVWALTGDPKLLKDYRLSDCLAKIRKLPREVGAVKLADRITNLQAPPKSWSKSHIRDYLYDAQQILQALQGANEYLEKRLEQKIEDYNKYLQPAPRSVKSKV
;
A
#
# COMPACT_ATOMS: atom_id res chain seq x y z
N MET A 1 -10.14 -19.30 -16.67
CA MET A 1 -9.75 -18.34 -15.62
C MET A 1 -11.00 -17.89 -14.92
N ALA A 2 -10.98 -17.80 -13.58
CA ALA A 2 -12.07 -17.20 -12.83
C ALA A 2 -12.25 -15.74 -13.25
N ASP A 3 -13.47 -15.24 -13.21
CA ASP A 3 -13.73 -13.83 -13.50
C ASP A 3 -13.26 -12.93 -12.34
N ILE A 4 -13.14 -11.63 -12.62
CA ILE A 4 -12.63 -10.65 -11.65
C ILE A 4 -13.45 -10.59 -10.36
N GLN A 5 -14.78 -10.78 -10.44
CA GLN A 5 -15.64 -10.74 -9.26
C GLN A 5 -15.36 -11.94 -8.36
N THR A 6 -15.25 -13.13 -8.94
CA THR A 6 -14.88 -14.36 -8.21
C THR A 6 -13.51 -14.22 -7.56
N ILE A 7 -12.49 -13.77 -8.32
CA ILE A 7 -11.13 -13.54 -7.80
C ILE A 7 -11.14 -12.60 -6.59
N TYR A 8 -11.84 -11.47 -6.69
CA TYR A 8 -11.94 -10.51 -5.60
C TYR A 8 -12.62 -11.12 -4.37
N GLN A 9 -13.77 -11.78 -4.55
CA GLN A 9 -14.57 -12.32 -3.46
C GLN A 9 -13.84 -13.43 -2.68
N GLU A 10 -13.17 -14.34 -3.38
CA GLU A 10 -12.38 -15.40 -2.75
C GLU A 10 -11.18 -14.83 -1.99
N THR A 11 -10.48 -13.86 -2.60
CA THR A 11 -9.26 -13.31 -1.99
C THR A 11 -9.57 -12.41 -0.81
N ILE A 12 -10.60 -11.57 -0.88
CA ILE A 12 -10.96 -10.69 0.25
C ILE A 12 -11.49 -11.51 1.42
N LYS A 13 -12.16 -12.64 1.17
CA LYS A 13 -12.58 -13.55 2.22
C LYS A 13 -11.36 -14.10 2.97
N PHE A 14 -10.38 -14.64 2.25
CA PHE A 14 -9.14 -15.12 2.86
C PHE A 14 -8.43 -14.02 3.66
N ALA A 15 -8.24 -12.84 3.06
CA ALA A 15 -7.58 -11.73 3.73
C ALA A 15 -8.34 -11.27 4.99
N ALA A 16 -9.68 -11.20 4.94
CA ALA A 16 -10.51 -10.84 6.09
C ALA A 16 -10.41 -11.88 7.22
N GLU A 17 -10.38 -13.18 6.89
CA GLU A 17 -10.18 -14.25 7.86
C GLU A 17 -8.80 -14.13 8.55
N LYS A 18 -7.74 -13.84 7.78
CA LYS A 18 -6.38 -13.67 8.31
C LYS A 18 -6.20 -12.42 9.18
N HIS A 19 -6.71 -11.28 8.73
CA HIS A 19 -6.60 -10.04 9.50
C HIS A 19 -7.56 -10.02 10.71
N GLY A 20 -8.64 -10.81 10.70
CA GLY A 20 -9.53 -11.02 11.85
C GLY A 20 -9.95 -9.72 12.54
N SER A 21 -9.55 -9.53 13.79
CA SER A 21 -9.87 -8.33 14.58
C SER A 21 -8.91 -7.14 14.40
N GLN A 22 -7.95 -7.22 13.46
CA GLN A 22 -6.99 -6.15 13.18
C GLN A 22 -7.71 -4.86 12.78
N LYS A 23 -7.14 -3.74 13.20
CA LYS A 23 -7.64 -2.39 12.94
C LYS A 23 -6.57 -1.56 12.27
N VAL A 24 -6.99 -0.59 11.46
CA VAL A 24 -6.08 0.40 10.88
C VAL A 24 -5.41 1.16 12.02
N LYS A 25 -4.08 1.25 11.97
CA LYS A 25 -3.23 1.80 13.03
C LYS A 25 -3.72 3.18 13.49
N GLY A 26 -3.96 3.32 14.79
CA GLY A 26 -4.44 4.57 15.39
C GLY A 26 -5.93 4.84 15.20
N SER A 27 -6.73 3.85 14.75
CA SER A 27 -8.17 3.99 14.56
C SER A 27 -8.95 2.80 15.15
N LYS A 28 -10.29 2.90 15.14
CA LYS A 28 -11.19 1.77 15.45
C LYS A 28 -11.67 1.03 14.19
N ILE A 29 -11.21 1.45 13.01
CA ILE A 29 -11.71 0.97 11.71
C ILE A 29 -11.13 -0.43 11.43
N PRO A 30 -11.95 -1.42 11.04
CA PRO A 30 -11.47 -2.73 10.64
C PRO A 30 -10.45 -2.65 9.50
N TYR A 31 -9.41 -3.47 9.57
CA TYR A 31 -8.30 -3.42 8.62
C TYR A 31 -8.73 -3.74 7.18
N VAL A 32 -9.81 -4.49 6.97
CA VAL A 32 -10.40 -4.73 5.63
C VAL A 32 -10.79 -3.44 4.88
N VAL A 33 -10.99 -2.32 5.59
CA VAL A 33 -11.23 -1.02 4.94
C VAL A 33 -9.96 -0.51 4.24
N HIS A 34 -8.77 -0.75 4.80
CA HIS A 34 -7.50 -0.46 4.14
C HIS A 34 -7.35 -1.27 2.85
N LEU A 35 -7.58 -2.59 2.94
CA LEU A 35 -7.56 -3.48 1.78
C LEU A 35 -8.53 -3.03 0.68
N SER A 36 -9.74 -2.63 1.06
CA SER A 36 -10.76 -2.10 0.14
C SER A 36 -10.32 -0.80 -0.54
N ASN A 37 -9.64 0.09 0.18
CA ASN A 37 -9.16 1.35 -0.39
C ASN A 37 -8.06 1.11 -1.43
N ILE A 38 -7.12 0.19 -1.15
CA ILE A 38 -6.06 -0.16 -2.09
C ILE A 38 -6.66 -0.80 -3.35
N THR A 39 -7.59 -1.75 -3.20
CA THR A 39 -8.24 -2.37 -4.35
C THR A 39 -9.02 -1.36 -5.20
N MET A 40 -9.64 -0.34 -4.60
CA MET A 40 -10.27 0.74 -5.36
C MET A 40 -9.27 1.54 -6.21
N GLU A 41 -8.09 1.86 -5.68
CA GLU A 41 -7.01 2.50 -6.44
C GLU A 41 -6.59 1.63 -7.64
N ILE A 42 -6.47 0.31 -7.44
CA ILE A 42 -6.13 -0.65 -8.49
C ILE A 42 -7.21 -0.74 -9.58
N PHE A 43 -8.50 -0.77 -9.22
CA PHE A 43 -9.59 -0.72 -10.20
C PHE A 43 -9.51 0.54 -11.07
N MET A 44 -9.25 1.70 -10.46
CA MET A 44 -9.13 2.96 -11.18
C MET A 44 -7.89 2.98 -12.09
N ALA A 45 -6.77 2.45 -11.62
CA ALA A 45 -5.55 2.30 -12.39
C ALA A 45 -5.76 1.41 -13.63
N ALA A 46 -6.38 0.24 -13.46
CA ALA A 46 -6.66 -0.69 -14.55
C ALA A 46 -7.52 -0.08 -15.66
N ARG A 47 -8.51 0.76 -15.30
CA ARG A 47 -9.34 1.50 -16.27
C ARG A 47 -8.55 2.51 -17.11
N LYS A 48 -7.36 2.89 -16.67
CA LYS A 48 -6.48 3.89 -17.32
C LYS A 48 -5.23 3.27 -17.91
N THR A 49 -5.03 1.96 -17.81
CA THR A 49 -3.79 1.30 -18.22
C THR A 49 -4.08 0.09 -19.09
N HIS A 50 -3.65 0.15 -20.34
CA HIS A 50 -3.81 -0.95 -21.28
C HIS A 50 -2.91 -2.15 -20.91
N GLY A 51 -3.45 -3.37 -21.06
CA GLY A 51 -2.74 -4.62 -20.76
C GLY A 51 -2.38 -4.81 -19.28
N PHE A 52 -3.08 -4.12 -18.37
CA PHE A 52 -2.86 -4.25 -16.93
C PHE A 52 -3.55 -5.53 -16.42
N ASP A 53 -2.80 -6.41 -15.77
CA ASP A 53 -3.38 -7.63 -15.19
C ASP A 53 -4.13 -7.30 -13.90
N LEU A 54 -5.41 -6.97 -14.06
CA LEU A 54 -6.29 -6.60 -12.95
C LEU A 54 -6.48 -7.76 -11.97
N GLY A 55 -6.59 -9.01 -12.45
CA GLY A 55 -6.82 -10.16 -11.57
C GLY A 55 -5.63 -10.35 -10.62
N TYR A 56 -4.42 -10.38 -11.18
CA TYR A 56 -3.18 -10.46 -10.43
C TYR A 56 -3.03 -9.30 -9.44
N ALA A 57 -3.22 -8.06 -9.89
CA ALA A 57 -3.06 -6.87 -9.04
C ALA A 57 -4.07 -6.82 -7.88
N LEU A 58 -5.32 -7.25 -8.10
CA LEU A 58 -6.34 -7.29 -7.04
C LEU A 58 -5.98 -8.30 -5.96
N GLN A 59 -5.49 -9.49 -6.34
CA GLN A 59 -5.06 -10.49 -5.37
C GLN A 59 -3.91 -9.97 -4.52
N LEU A 60 -2.90 -9.38 -5.15
CA LEU A 60 -1.78 -8.75 -4.44
C LEU A 60 -2.23 -7.62 -3.51
N ALA A 61 -3.13 -6.74 -3.96
CA ALA A 61 -3.66 -5.64 -3.15
C ALA A 61 -4.38 -6.15 -1.88
N LEU A 62 -5.14 -7.24 -1.99
CA LEU A 62 -5.86 -7.82 -0.86
C LEU A 62 -4.95 -8.61 0.08
N LEU A 63 -3.85 -9.16 -0.42
CA LEU A 63 -2.95 -10.05 0.34
C LEU A 63 -1.66 -9.36 0.84
N HIS A 64 -1.34 -8.14 0.39
CA HIS A 64 -0.01 -7.53 0.54
C HIS A 64 0.57 -7.56 1.97
N ASP A 65 -0.26 -7.34 2.99
CA ASP A 65 0.14 -7.28 4.39
C ASP A 65 -0.15 -8.59 5.16
N THR A 66 -0.65 -9.65 4.50
CA THR A 66 -0.97 -10.91 5.19
C THR A 66 0.27 -11.57 5.79
N ILE A 67 1.40 -11.60 5.08
CA ILE A 67 2.65 -12.16 5.63
C ILE A 67 3.27 -11.21 6.67
N GLU A 68 3.08 -9.89 6.53
CA GLU A 68 3.69 -8.90 7.44
C GLU A 68 2.97 -8.82 8.79
N ASP A 69 1.63 -8.83 8.77
CA ASP A 69 0.79 -8.48 9.92
C ASP A 69 0.02 -9.66 10.53
N THR A 70 0.09 -10.86 9.94
CA THR A 70 -0.67 -12.04 10.40
C THR A 70 0.24 -13.27 10.55
N ASP A 71 -0.34 -14.42 10.88
CA ASP A 71 0.36 -15.71 10.97
C ASP A 71 0.53 -16.41 9.60
N THR A 72 0.07 -15.77 8.53
CA THR A 72 0.10 -16.30 7.17
C THR A 72 1.54 -16.49 6.69
N THR A 73 1.83 -17.66 6.12
CA THR A 73 3.15 -17.95 5.55
C THR A 73 3.17 -17.80 4.04
N ARG A 74 4.35 -17.55 3.45
CA ARG A 74 4.51 -17.54 1.99
C ARG A 74 4.05 -18.86 1.35
N GLN A 75 4.33 -19.99 2.00
CA GLN A 75 3.93 -21.32 1.55
C GLN A 75 2.40 -21.47 1.53
N GLU A 76 1.70 -20.92 2.52
CA GLU A 76 0.24 -20.91 2.54
C GLU A 76 -0.34 -20.14 1.35
N ILE A 77 0.17 -18.94 1.07
CA ILE A 77 -0.24 -18.16 -0.10
C ILE A 77 0.04 -18.94 -1.40
N GLU A 78 1.19 -19.60 -1.50
CA GLU A 78 1.55 -20.39 -2.69
C GLU A 78 0.60 -21.58 -2.89
N MET A 79 0.19 -22.27 -1.83
CA MET A 79 -0.75 -23.38 -1.91
C MET A 79 -2.16 -22.93 -2.34
N VAL A 80 -2.62 -21.76 -1.89
CA VAL A 80 -4.00 -21.29 -2.13
C VAL A 80 -4.10 -20.50 -3.44
N PHE A 81 -3.14 -19.62 -3.72
CA PHE A 81 -3.21 -18.66 -4.82
C PHE A 81 -2.14 -18.87 -5.90
N GLY A 82 -1.21 -19.80 -5.68
CA GLY A 82 -0.14 -20.09 -6.62
C GLY A 82 1.13 -19.26 -6.40
N LYS A 83 2.20 -19.71 -7.05
CA LYS A 83 3.55 -19.20 -6.87
C LYS A 83 3.69 -17.71 -7.23
N ASP A 84 3.10 -17.26 -8.32
CA ASP A 84 3.26 -15.88 -8.79
C ASP A 84 2.64 -14.86 -7.82
N ILE A 85 1.53 -15.23 -7.18
CA ILE A 85 0.91 -14.43 -6.11
C ILE A 85 1.80 -14.45 -4.87
N ALA A 86 2.30 -15.62 -4.46
CA ALA A 86 3.19 -15.73 -3.31
C ALA A 86 4.49 -14.90 -3.48
N ASP A 87 5.06 -14.88 -4.68
CA ASP A 87 6.23 -14.05 -5.01
C ASP A 87 5.91 -12.55 -4.94
N GLY A 88 4.76 -12.13 -5.48
CA GLY A 88 4.31 -10.74 -5.41
C GLY A 88 4.05 -10.28 -3.97
N VAL A 89 3.33 -11.07 -3.16
CA VAL A 89 3.07 -10.76 -1.75
C VAL A 89 4.38 -10.69 -0.97
N TRP A 90 5.29 -11.65 -1.18
CA TRP A 90 6.60 -11.66 -0.53
C TRP A 90 7.47 -10.44 -0.89
N ALA A 91 7.37 -9.96 -2.14
CA ALA A 91 8.07 -8.75 -2.56
C ALA A 91 7.52 -7.49 -1.87
N LEU A 92 6.21 -7.46 -1.58
CA LEU A 92 5.53 -6.37 -0.88
C LEU A 92 5.77 -6.37 0.64
N THR A 93 6.08 -7.53 1.21
CA THR A 93 6.35 -7.73 2.66
C THR A 93 7.74 -7.21 3.05
N GLY A 94 7.80 -6.39 4.10
CA GLY A 94 9.05 -5.97 4.74
C GLY A 94 9.63 -7.05 5.64
N ASP A 95 10.91 -7.42 5.44
CA ASP A 95 11.55 -8.43 6.29
C ASP A 95 11.76 -7.90 7.72
N PRO A 96 11.11 -8.47 8.76
CA PRO A 96 11.27 -8.00 10.12
C PRO A 96 12.68 -8.22 10.68
N LYS A 97 13.49 -9.10 10.07
CA LYS A 97 14.89 -9.35 10.46
C LYS A 97 15.82 -8.20 10.06
N LEU A 98 15.42 -7.38 9.10
CA LEU A 98 16.17 -6.19 8.70
C LEU A 98 15.85 -5.02 9.65
N LEU A 99 16.84 -4.14 9.84
CA LEU A 99 16.61 -2.85 10.48
C LEU A 99 15.60 -2.05 9.64
N LYS A 100 14.76 -1.27 10.32
CA LYS A 100 13.64 -0.53 9.72
C LYS A 100 14.04 0.22 8.45
N ASP A 101 15.19 0.90 8.48
CA ASP A 101 15.69 1.74 7.39
C ASP A 101 16.05 0.94 6.12
N TYR A 102 16.33 -0.36 6.23
CA TYR A 102 16.64 -1.23 5.09
C TYR A 102 15.42 -1.95 4.52
N ARG A 103 14.32 -2.05 5.27
CA ARG A 103 13.13 -2.79 4.84
C ARG A 103 12.54 -2.25 3.55
N LEU A 104 12.43 -0.92 3.44
CA LEU A 104 11.89 -0.30 2.23
C LEU A 104 12.79 -0.57 1.01
N SER A 105 14.11 -0.42 1.14
CA SER A 105 15.03 -0.69 0.05
C SER A 105 15.01 -2.15 -0.40
N ASP A 106 14.87 -3.10 0.53
CA ASP A 106 14.72 -4.52 0.22
C ASP A 106 13.43 -4.80 -0.55
N CYS A 107 12.28 -4.29 -0.07
CA CYS A 107 11.01 -4.40 -0.78
C CYS A 107 11.12 -3.87 -2.21
N LEU A 108 11.64 -2.65 -2.40
CA LEU A 108 11.77 -2.04 -3.72
C LEU A 108 12.69 -2.86 -4.64
N ALA A 109 13.77 -3.43 -4.12
CA ALA A 109 14.67 -4.30 -4.89
C ALA A 109 14.00 -5.60 -5.33
N LYS A 110 13.11 -6.19 -4.51
CA LYS A 110 12.29 -7.35 -4.87
C LYS A 110 11.23 -6.99 -5.91
N ILE A 111 10.46 -5.92 -5.66
CA ILE A 111 9.36 -5.47 -6.52
C ILE A 111 9.83 -5.20 -7.95
N ARG A 112 10.99 -4.56 -8.13
CA ARG A 112 11.53 -4.22 -9.45
C ARG A 112 11.90 -5.41 -10.34
N LYS A 113 11.91 -6.64 -9.79
CA LYS A 113 12.18 -7.88 -10.53
C LYS A 113 10.90 -8.59 -10.98
N LEU A 114 9.73 -8.07 -10.61
CA LEU A 114 8.43 -8.67 -10.84
C LEU A 114 7.59 -7.81 -11.82
N PRO A 115 6.43 -8.32 -12.30
CA PRO A 115 5.54 -7.55 -13.15
C PRO A 115 5.15 -6.20 -12.53
N ARG A 116 4.87 -5.22 -13.40
CA ARG A 116 4.58 -3.82 -13.01
C ARG A 116 3.41 -3.70 -12.02
N GLU A 117 2.49 -4.65 -12.04
CA GLU A 117 1.34 -4.76 -11.15
C GLU A 117 1.76 -4.83 -9.67
N VAL A 118 2.88 -5.47 -9.34
CA VAL A 118 3.41 -5.49 -7.96
C VAL A 118 3.81 -4.09 -7.53
N GLY A 119 4.48 -3.33 -8.40
CA GLY A 119 4.83 -1.93 -8.16
C GLY A 119 3.59 -1.04 -8.05
N ALA A 120 2.59 -1.27 -8.88
CA ALA A 120 1.30 -0.56 -8.83
C ALA A 120 0.61 -0.76 -7.47
N VAL A 121 0.62 -1.97 -6.91
CA VAL A 121 0.09 -2.22 -5.56
C VAL A 121 0.86 -1.47 -4.50
N LYS A 122 2.19 -1.38 -4.58
CA LYS A 122 2.97 -0.60 -3.60
C LYS A 122 2.71 0.91 -3.69
N LEU A 123 2.49 1.44 -4.90
CA LEU A 123 2.06 2.82 -5.11
C LEU A 123 0.68 3.06 -4.49
N ALA A 124 -0.29 2.18 -4.77
CA ALA A 124 -1.64 2.23 -4.22
C ALA A 124 -1.65 2.18 -2.68
N ASP A 125 -0.91 1.25 -2.09
CA ASP A 125 -0.69 1.16 -0.63
C ASP A 125 -0.21 2.51 -0.06
N ARG A 126 0.85 3.08 -0.63
CA ARG A 126 1.38 4.38 -0.16
C ARG A 126 0.37 5.52 -0.35
N ILE A 127 -0.39 5.56 -1.43
CA ILE A 127 -1.49 6.55 -1.65
C ILE A 127 -2.51 6.46 -0.52
N THR A 128 -2.94 5.24 -0.17
CA THR A 128 -3.94 5.02 0.88
C THR A 128 -3.41 5.34 2.28
N ASN A 129 -2.10 5.22 2.49
CA ASN A 129 -1.45 5.56 3.76
C ASN A 129 -1.13 7.04 3.94
N LEU A 130 -1.01 7.83 2.86
CA LEU A 130 -0.84 9.29 2.93
C LEU A 130 -2.16 10.02 3.27
N GLN A 131 -2.78 9.60 4.37
CA GLN A 131 -3.91 10.27 5.03
C GLN A 131 -3.41 11.16 6.17
N ALA A 132 -4.31 11.92 6.79
CA ALA A 132 -3.95 12.73 7.95
C ALA A 132 -3.12 11.91 8.97
N PRO A 133 -1.88 12.34 9.30
CA PRO A 133 -1.01 11.57 10.17
C PRO A 133 -1.62 11.45 11.57
N PRO A 134 -1.34 10.36 12.30
CA PRO A 134 -1.74 10.24 13.70
C PRO A 134 -1.26 11.45 14.52
N LYS A 135 -2.12 11.95 15.42
CA LYS A 135 -1.80 13.10 16.29
C LYS A 135 -0.56 12.88 17.16
N SER A 136 -0.18 11.63 17.41
CA SER A 136 1.01 11.24 18.17
C SER A 136 2.32 11.33 17.37
N TRP A 137 2.27 11.52 16.05
CA TRP A 137 3.47 11.62 15.23
C TRP A 137 4.19 12.95 15.44
N SER A 138 5.50 12.86 15.65
CA SER A 138 6.37 14.03 15.60
C SER A 138 6.48 14.56 14.17
N LYS A 139 6.83 15.84 14.02
CA LYS A 139 7.18 16.42 12.71
C LYS A 139 8.30 15.64 12.01
N SER A 140 9.24 15.05 12.77
CA SER A 140 10.29 14.20 12.19
C SER A 140 9.71 12.96 11.54
N HIS A 141 8.84 12.24 12.25
CA HIS A 141 8.22 11.03 11.70
C HIS A 141 7.39 11.33 10.45
N ILE A 142 6.68 12.47 10.42
CA ILE A 142 5.95 12.92 9.22
C ILE A 142 6.92 13.15 8.05
N ARG A 143 8.10 13.73 8.29
CA ARG A 143 9.14 13.92 7.25
C ARG A 143 9.69 12.60 6.76
N ASP A 144 10.04 11.69 7.66
CA ASP A 144 10.57 10.37 7.30
C ASP A 144 9.54 9.59 6.46
N TYR A 145 8.26 9.66 6.85
CA TYR A 145 7.18 9.01 6.13
C TYR A 145 6.93 9.59 4.73
N LEU A 146 7.12 10.91 4.58
CA LEU A 146 7.04 11.60 3.30
C LEU A 146 8.25 11.28 2.42
N TYR A 147 9.44 11.20 3.01
CA TYR A 147 10.66 10.79 2.33
C TYR A 147 10.52 9.37 1.76
N ASP A 148 10.03 8.41 2.57
CA ASP A 148 9.73 7.06 2.09
C ASP A 148 8.78 7.06 0.88
N ALA A 149 7.76 7.92 0.89
CA ALA A 149 6.82 8.03 -0.23
C ALA A 149 7.49 8.53 -1.51
N GLN A 150 8.41 9.49 -1.41
CA GLN A 150 9.21 9.98 -2.53
C GLN A 150 10.13 8.90 -3.08
N GLN A 151 10.78 8.12 -2.20
CA GLN A 151 11.65 7.00 -2.59
C GLN A 151 10.84 5.91 -3.31
N ILE A 152 9.62 5.61 -2.85
CA ILE A 152 8.71 4.67 -3.51
C ILE A 152 8.36 5.16 -4.92
N LEU A 153 7.92 6.42 -5.05
CA LEU A 153 7.55 6.99 -6.34
C LEU A 153 8.72 6.96 -7.33
N GLN A 154 9.92 7.36 -6.90
CA GLN A 154 11.11 7.36 -7.74
C GLN A 154 11.51 5.95 -8.18
N ALA A 155 11.49 4.99 -7.24
CA ALA A 155 11.98 3.63 -7.51
C ALA A 155 11.03 2.80 -8.40
N LEU A 156 9.73 3.14 -8.40
CA LEU A 156 8.67 2.40 -9.09
C LEU A 156 8.10 3.15 -10.29
N GLN A 157 8.78 4.19 -10.77
CA GLN A 157 8.39 4.91 -11.98
C GLN A 157 8.23 3.95 -13.18
N GLY A 158 7.14 4.10 -13.92
CA GLY A 158 6.75 3.21 -15.02
C GLY A 158 5.90 2.01 -14.60
N ALA A 159 5.64 1.81 -13.31
CA ALA A 159 4.75 0.75 -12.85
C ALA A 159 3.29 1.03 -13.23
N ASN A 160 2.83 2.28 -13.03
CA ASN A 160 1.49 2.72 -13.42
C ASN A 160 1.37 4.25 -13.39
N GLU A 161 1.31 4.89 -14.57
CA GLU A 161 1.29 6.36 -14.70
C GLU A 161 0.14 7.04 -13.93
N TYR A 162 -1.04 6.41 -13.86
CA TYR A 162 -2.17 6.95 -13.11
C TYR A 162 -1.89 7.01 -11.60
N LEU A 163 -1.35 5.93 -11.04
CA LEU A 163 -1.00 5.87 -9.62
C LEU A 163 0.21 6.75 -9.30
N GLU A 164 1.19 6.85 -10.20
CA GLU A 164 2.35 7.74 -10.03
C GLU A 164 1.91 9.20 -9.85
N LYS A 165 1.08 9.73 -10.76
CA LYS A 165 0.52 11.10 -10.66
C LYS A 165 -0.31 11.30 -9.39
N ARG A 166 -1.07 10.26 -9.01
CA ARG A 166 -1.90 10.33 -7.80
C ARG A 166 -1.05 10.34 -6.53
N LEU A 167 0.03 9.57 -6.48
CA LEU A 167 0.97 9.57 -5.37
C LEU A 167 1.74 10.89 -5.30
N GLU A 168 2.16 11.45 -6.43
CA GLU A 168 2.78 12.77 -6.51
C GLU A 168 1.88 13.83 -5.88
N GLN A 169 0.60 13.90 -6.27
CA GLN A 169 -0.36 14.83 -5.66
C GLN A 169 -0.52 14.59 -4.15
N LYS A 170 -0.57 13.33 -3.71
CA LYS A 170 -0.66 12.99 -2.28
C LYS A 170 0.56 13.46 -1.49
N ILE A 171 1.76 13.32 -2.06
CA ILE A 171 3.02 13.79 -1.47
C ILE A 171 2.98 15.32 -1.33
N GLU A 172 2.57 16.04 -2.37
CA GLU A 172 2.42 17.50 -2.35
C GLU A 172 1.46 17.94 -1.24
N ASP A 173 0.26 17.37 -1.23
CA ASP A 173 -0.79 17.67 -0.25
C ASP A 173 -0.34 17.37 1.19
N TYR A 174 0.52 16.37 1.38
CA TYR A 174 1.02 15.96 2.69
C TYR A 174 1.89 17.03 3.36
N ASN A 175 2.55 17.88 2.56
CA ASN A 175 3.43 18.94 3.08
C ASN A 175 2.70 19.91 4.02
N LYS A 176 1.38 20.04 3.90
CA LYS A 176 0.57 20.88 4.82
C LYS A 176 0.74 20.47 6.29
N TYR A 177 1.01 19.19 6.57
CA TYR A 177 1.23 18.70 7.94
C TYR A 177 2.60 19.10 8.49
N LEU A 178 3.53 19.54 7.64
CA LEU A 178 4.85 20.03 8.01
C LEU A 178 4.88 21.55 8.22
N GLN A 179 3.92 22.30 7.70
CA GLN A 179 3.82 23.74 7.91
C GLN A 179 3.50 24.11 9.38
N PRO A 180 3.98 25.26 9.89
CA PRO A 180 3.52 25.79 11.17
C PRO A 180 2.02 26.08 11.11
N ALA A 181 1.31 25.90 12.24
CA ALA A 181 -0.11 26.26 12.29
C ALA A 181 -0.28 27.74 11.91
N PRO A 182 -1.32 28.10 11.13
CA PRO A 182 -1.58 29.50 10.80
C PRO A 182 -1.71 30.29 12.10
N ARG A 183 -0.94 31.37 12.22
CA ARG A 183 -0.99 32.25 13.40
C ARG A 183 -2.43 32.73 13.54
N SER A 184 -3.07 32.39 14.66
CA SER A 184 -4.35 32.99 15.03
C SER A 184 -4.13 34.49 15.16
N VAL A 185 -4.63 35.27 14.20
CA VAL A 185 -4.71 36.72 14.33
C VAL A 185 -5.72 36.97 15.45
N LYS A 186 -5.24 37.21 16.67
CA LYS A 186 -6.08 37.77 17.72
C LYS A 186 -6.47 39.17 17.26
N SER A 187 -7.72 39.34 16.84
CA SER A 187 -8.29 40.67 16.67
C SER A 187 -8.17 41.39 18.01
N LYS A 188 -7.33 42.43 18.06
CA LYS A 188 -7.40 43.41 19.13
C LYS A 188 -8.70 44.18 18.91
N VAL A 189 -9.70 43.89 19.73
CA VAL A 189 -10.81 44.80 20.02
C VAL A 189 -10.32 45.73 21.12
#